data_AF-A0A846TXU4-F1
#
_entry.id   AF-A0A846TXU4-F1
#
_cell.length_a   1.000
_cell.length_b   1.000
_cell.length_c   1.000
_cell.angle_alpha   90.00
_cell.angle_beta   90.00
_cell.angle_gamma   90.00
#
_symmetry.space_group_name_H-M   'P 1'
#
loop_
_entity.id
_entity.type
_entity.pdbx_description
1 polymer ?
#
loop_
_entity_poly.entity_id
_entity_poly.type
_entity_poly.pdbx_seq_one_letter_code
_entity_poly.pdbx_strand_id
1 'polypeptide(L)'
;MAPPTTTSTPSWPRCLRFTRGPNPREWPVRFRRCTRAVCLEEPAPRFTPNEFQENPVRVLAAMSGGVDSAVAAARAVEAGHDVTGVHLALNRMPGTLRTGSRGCCTVEDANDAWRAAEKLGIPFYVWDFSERFKEDVVDDFVAEYAAGRTPNPCLRCNEKIKFAALLEKAMALGFDAVCTGHYANVVTVDGHPQLHRAAEDAKDQSYVLGVLKEQQLNHCMFPLGDTPSKALVREEAARRGLSVAAKPDSHDICFIPDGDTRGWLAERIEMEPGRILDAEGADLGEHDGALAYTVGQRKGLKIGRPAPDGKPRFVLEIRPKTNEVVVGPKADLAVRTIRGIRASWAGQPVAVFHQFMDEEQAVGASSSSIRVEVQVRAHGDSLPATAWLETVLDPDTHPLGDQDRAFRTELVMVLDEPLSGVAPGQSAVVYHGTRVLGQATINTARAGVPADLGFSA
;
A
#
# COMPACT_ATOMS: atom_id res chain seq x y z
N MET A 1 -23.65 -24.30 62.65
CA MET A 1 -23.87 -24.76 61.28
C MET A 1 -22.97 -23.95 60.37
N ALA A 2 -21.99 -24.62 59.77
CA ALA A 2 -20.90 -24.02 58.97
C ALA A 2 -21.37 -23.67 57.54
N PRO A 3 -20.71 -22.72 56.85
CA PRO A 3 -20.99 -22.43 55.44
C PRO A 3 -20.23 -23.41 54.52
N PRO A 4 -20.74 -23.75 53.33
CA PRO A 4 -19.99 -24.56 52.38
C PRO A 4 -19.07 -23.68 51.53
N THR A 5 -17.77 -23.93 51.66
CA THR A 5 -16.74 -23.70 50.64
C THR A 5 -16.84 -24.74 49.53
N THR A 6 -16.62 -24.35 48.27
CA THR A 6 -15.75 -25.09 47.31
C THR A 6 -15.67 -24.32 45.97
N THR A 7 -14.49 -23.79 45.68
CA THR A 7 -14.01 -23.44 44.35
C THR A 7 -13.34 -24.68 43.75
N SER A 8 -13.74 -25.08 42.54
CA SER A 8 -13.11 -26.17 41.79
C SER A 8 -12.35 -25.61 40.57
N THR A 9 -11.03 -25.65 40.65
CA THR A 9 -10.12 -25.56 39.49
C THR A 9 -9.95 -26.95 38.87
N PRO A 10 -10.05 -27.13 37.53
CA PRO A 10 -9.64 -28.37 36.89
C PRO A 10 -8.14 -28.34 36.58
N SER A 11 -7.43 -29.35 37.07
CA SER A 11 -6.02 -29.65 36.79
C SER A 11 -5.89 -30.67 35.66
N TRP A 12 -4.98 -30.45 34.71
CA TRP A 12 -4.50 -31.41 33.70
C TRP A 12 -3.04 -31.07 33.30
N PRO A 13 -2.26 -32.01 32.73
CA PRO A 13 -1.07 -32.55 33.39
C PRO A 13 0.27 -31.93 32.99
N ARG A 14 1.26 -32.09 33.88
CA ARG A 14 2.69 -31.81 33.67
C ARG A 14 3.21 -32.54 32.42
N CYS A 15 3.86 -31.80 31.52
CA CYS A 15 4.79 -32.34 30.53
C CYS A 15 6.22 -31.85 30.79
N LEU A 16 7.16 -32.75 30.55
CA LEU A 16 8.58 -32.69 30.92
C LEU A 16 9.33 -31.58 30.17
N ARG A 17 10.09 -30.80 30.92
CA ARG A 17 10.96 -29.71 30.47
C ARG A 17 12.40 -30.26 30.37
N PHE A 18 12.99 -30.28 29.18
CA PHE A 18 14.44 -30.48 29.02
C PHE A 18 15.09 -29.12 28.80
N THR A 19 15.97 -28.71 29.73
CA THR A 19 16.76 -27.49 29.64
C THR A 19 18.22 -27.81 29.30
N ARG A 20 18.82 -27.05 28.39
CA ARG A 20 20.26 -26.79 28.39
C ARG A 20 20.49 -25.30 28.13
N GLY A 21 21.30 -24.69 29.00
CA GLY A 21 21.59 -23.27 29.06
C GLY A 21 22.69 -22.80 28.08
N PRO A 22 23.04 -21.49 28.15
CA PRO A 22 23.73 -20.76 27.09
C PRO A 22 25.21 -20.46 27.39
N ASN A 23 26.02 -20.09 26.37
CA ASN A 23 26.74 -18.79 26.33
C ASN A 23 27.52 -18.54 24.99
N PRO A 24 27.77 -17.27 24.62
CA PRO A 24 28.14 -16.77 23.28
C PRO A 24 29.65 -16.49 23.12
N ARG A 25 30.08 -16.08 21.91
CA ARG A 25 31.36 -15.39 21.70
C ARG A 25 31.22 -14.23 20.70
N GLU A 26 31.61 -13.06 21.19
CA GLU A 26 31.70 -11.74 20.53
C GLU A 26 32.91 -11.65 19.58
N TRP A 27 32.82 -10.78 18.55
CA TRP A 27 33.93 -10.30 17.72
C TRP A 27 33.81 -8.78 17.54
N PRO A 28 34.86 -7.96 17.75
CA PRO A 28 34.81 -6.53 17.49
C PRO A 28 35.57 -6.17 16.19
N VAL A 29 34.98 -5.32 15.34
CA VAL A 29 35.70 -4.66 14.24
C VAL A 29 35.67 -3.14 14.44
N ARG A 30 36.84 -2.54 14.63
CA ARG A 30 37.06 -1.10 14.75
C ARG A 30 37.19 -0.46 13.35
N PHE A 31 36.43 0.59 13.06
CA PHE A 31 36.73 1.49 11.94
C PHE A 31 37.39 2.79 12.44
N ARG A 32 38.48 3.19 11.78
CA ARG A 32 39.23 4.43 12.02
C ARG A 32 38.50 5.63 11.43
N ARG A 33 38.35 6.70 12.23
CA ARG A 33 37.87 8.03 11.80
C ARG A 33 38.91 8.75 10.95
N CYS A 34 38.48 9.29 9.81
CA CYS A 34 39.16 10.40 9.12
C CYS A 34 38.48 11.73 9.52
N THR A 35 39.24 12.82 9.54
CA THR A 35 38.92 14.06 10.25
C THR A 35 38.39 15.18 9.36
N ARG A 36 37.42 15.94 9.94
CA ARG A 36 37.03 17.35 9.74
C ARG A 36 36.44 17.80 8.39
N ALA A 37 35.12 17.98 8.40
CA ALA A 37 34.48 19.23 7.98
C ALA A 37 33.52 19.66 9.11
N VAL A 38 33.57 20.92 9.53
CA VAL A 38 32.68 21.47 10.55
C VAL A 38 31.45 22.01 9.83
N CYS A 39 30.41 21.18 9.73
CA CYS A 39 29.06 21.64 9.46
C CYS A 39 28.40 21.91 10.82
N LEU A 40 27.81 23.09 10.98
CA LEU A 40 26.88 23.35 12.07
C LEU A 40 25.59 22.58 11.74
N GLU A 41 25.61 21.28 12.01
CA GLU A 41 24.44 20.40 11.95
C GLU A 41 23.72 20.51 13.31
N GLU A 42 22.44 20.89 13.27
CA GLU A 42 21.51 20.47 14.33
C GLU A 42 21.66 18.95 14.52
N PRO A 43 21.66 18.44 15.75
CA PRO A 43 21.87 17.01 15.97
C PRO A 43 20.81 16.23 15.17
N ALA A 44 21.28 15.39 14.24
CA ALA A 44 20.41 14.48 13.50
C ALA A 44 19.51 13.75 14.50
N PRO A 45 18.18 13.65 14.25
CA PRO A 45 17.27 12.96 15.14
C PRO A 45 17.80 11.56 15.40
N ARG A 46 17.73 11.11 16.66
CA ARG A 46 18.16 9.76 17.02
C ARG A 46 17.16 8.78 16.43
N PHE A 47 17.49 8.22 15.28
CA PHE A 47 16.74 7.12 14.69
C PHE A 47 16.99 5.86 15.51
N THR A 48 15.97 5.40 16.23
CA THR A 48 15.99 4.07 16.84
C THR A 48 15.11 3.14 16.02
N PRO A 49 15.55 1.92 15.73
CA PRO A 49 14.65 0.90 15.23
C PRO A 49 13.42 0.74 16.14
N ASN A 50 12.30 0.26 15.59
CA ASN A 50 11.06 0.11 16.35
C ASN A 50 11.27 -0.72 17.65
N GLU A 51 10.57 -0.37 18.74
CA GLU A 51 10.82 -0.85 20.13
C GLU A 51 10.86 -2.38 20.28
N PHE A 52 10.25 -3.11 19.34
CA PHE A 52 10.27 -4.57 19.30
C PHE A 52 11.68 -5.18 19.17
N GLN A 53 12.69 -4.42 18.74
CA GLN A 53 14.04 -4.97 18.55
C GLN A 53 14.81 -5.23 19.85
N GLU A 54 14.36 -4.72 21.00
CA GLU A 54 15.12 -4.81 22.26
C GLU A 54 14.56 -5.84 23.27
N ASN A 55 13.31 -6.30 23.12
CA ASN A 55 12.70 -7.29 24.02
C ASN A 55 11.89 -8.36 23.26
N PRO A 56 11.90 -9.63 23.72
CA PRO A 56 11.01 -10.66 23.18
C PRO A 56 9.55 -10.25 23.32
N VAL A 57 8.81 -10.28 22.20
CA VAL A 57 7.38 -9.96 22.12
C VAL A 57 6.64 -11.07 21.37
N ARG A 58 5.31 -11.07 21.46
CA ARG A 58 4.43 -12.01 20.74
C ARG A 58 4.14 -11.46 19.35
N VAL A 59 4.61 -12.17 18.33
CA VAL A 59 4.54 -11.71 16.94
C VAL A 59 3.65 -12.63 16.12
N LEU A 60 2.66 -12.05 15.44
CA LEU A 60 1.88 -12.75 14.44
C LEU A 60 2.52 -12.54 13.05
N ALA A 61 3.13 -13.57 12.48
CA ALA A 61 3.74 -13.51 11.16
C ALA A 61 2.73 -13.83 10.05
N ALA A 62 2.39 -12.85 9.20
CA ALA A 62 1.52 -13.05 8.04
C ALA A 62 2.30 -13.74 6.89
N MET A 63 2.02 -15.01 6.69
CA MET A 63 2.74 -15.90 5.78
C MET A 63 1.92 -16.16 4.50
N SER A 64 2.30 -15.49 3.42
CA SER A 64 1.63 -15.58 2.11
C SER A 64 1.90 -16.86 1.33
N GLY A 65 2.79 -17.73 1.80
CA GLY A 65 3.31 -18.87 1.03
C GLY A 65 4.43 -18.48 0.04
N GLY A 66 4.86 -17.22 0.05
CA GLY A 66 6.02 -16.72 -0.69
C GLY A 66 7.31 -16.67 0.13
N VAL A 67 8.44 -16.52 -0.57
CA VAL A 67 9.78 -16.48 0.03
C VAL A 67 9.95 -15.34 1.03
N ASP A 68 9.45 -14.14 0.70
CA ASP A 68 9.65 -12.94 1.51
C ASP A 68 9.02 -13.10 2.90
N SER A 69 7.76 -13.52 2.96
CA SER A 69 7.07 -13.72 4.25
C SER A 69 7.67 -14.86 5.08
N ALA A 70 8.23 -15.89 4.44
CA ALA A 70 8.86 -17.00 5.15
C ALA A 70 10.20 -16.57 5.78
N VAL A 71 11.01 -15.79 5.06
CA VAL A 71 12.27 -15.23 5.59
C VAL A 71 11.99 -14.18 6.66
N ALA A 72 10.98 -13.33 6.49
CA ALA A 72 10.57 -12.38 7.52
C ALA A 72 10.19 -13.07 8.83
N ALA A 73 9.39 -14.14 8.77
CA ALA A 73 9.06 -14.96 9.94
C ALA A 73 10.32 -15.60 10.56
N ALA A 74 11.23 -16.12 9.72
CA ALA A 74 12.47 -16.72 10.18
C ALA A 74 13.38 -15.73 10.93
N ARG A 75 13.48 -14.48 10.44
CA ARG A 75 14.24 -13.41 11.10
C ARG A 75 13.60 -12.99 12.43
N ALA A 76 12.27 -12.94 12.50
CA ALA A 76 11.57 -12.67 13.75
C ALA A 76 11.81 -13.77 14.81
N VAL A 77 11.84 -15.04 14.40
CA VAL A 77 12.22 -16.16 15.28
C VAL A 77 13.67 -16.04 15.75
N GLU A 78 14.59 -15.73 14.83
CA GLU A 78 16.02 -15.57 15.15
C GLU A 78 16.30 -14.39 16.08
N ALA A 79 15.51 -13.32 15.99
CA ALA A 79 15.52 -12.20 16.94
C ALA A 79 14.98 -12.58 18.34
N GLY A 80 14.49 -13.80 18.54
CA GLY A 80 14.07 -14.33 19.84
C GLY A 80 12.63 -14.02 20.22
N HIS A 81 11.77 -13.63 19.26
CA HIS A 81 10.35 -13.37 19.51
C HIS A 81 9.53 -14.66 19.63
N ASP A 82 8.38 -14.58 20.31
CA ASP A 82 7.36 -15.64 20.33
C ASP A 82 6.50 -15.52 19.06
N VAL A 83 6.92 -16.22 18.00
CA VAL A 83 6.31 -16.09 16.68
C VAL A 83 5.23 -17.15 16.46
N THR A 84 4.05 -16.70 16.03
CA THR A 84 2.99 -17.55 15.48
C THR A 84 2.75 -17.18 14.02
N GLY A 85 2.77 -18.17 13.12
CA GLY A 85 2.44 -17.98 11.71
C GLY A 85 0.94 -17.94 11.45
N VAL A 86 0.50 -17.13 10.50
CA VAL A 86 -0.88 -17.12 10.00
C VAL A 86 -0.91 -16.96 8.49
N HIS A 87 -1.76 -17.73 7.82
CA HIS A 87 -2.13 -17.52 6.42
C HIS A 87 -3.55 -16.99 6.31
N LEU A 88 -3.76 -16.00 5.44
CA LEU A 88 -5.08 -15.42 5.18
C LEU A 88 -5.70 -16.08 3.95
N ALA A 89 -6.79 -16.82 4.16
CA ALA A 89 -7.62 -17.29 3.06
C ALA A 89 -8.53 -16.15 2.61
N LEU A 90 -8.19 -15.52 1.48
CA LEU A 90 -8.91 -14.36 0.94
C LEU A 90 -9.90 -14.70 -0.18
N ASN A 91 -9.89 -15.93 -0.71
CA ASN A 91 -10.78 -16.31 -1.79
C ASN A 91 -11.49 -17.64 -1.50
N ARG A 92 -12.82 -17.62 -1.56
CA ARG A 92 -13.70 -18.80 -1.43
C ARG A 92 -14.05 -19.46 -2.77
N MET A 93 -13.67 -18.90 -3.91
CA MET A 93 -14.14 -19.37 -5.23
C MET A 93 -13.90 -20.88 -5.42
N PRO A 94 -14.96 -21.71 -5.37
CA PRO A 94 -14.84 -23.15 -5.58
C PRO A 94 -14.53 -23.41 -7.06
N GLY A 95 -13.61 -24.35 -7.35
CA GLY A 95 -13.46 -24.91 -8.70
C GLY A 95 -12.28 -24.43 -9.54
N THR A 96 -11.38 -23.59 -9.01
CA THR A 96 -10.08 -23.33 -9.66
C THR A 96 -8.96 -24.03 -8.89
N LEU A 97 -8.65 -25.26 -9.28
CA LEU A 97 -7.31 -25.81 -9.06
C LEU A 97 -6.35 -24.89 -9.82
N ARG A 98 -5.73 -23.95 -9.11
CA ARG A 98 -4.84 -22.96 -9.70
C ARG A 98 -3.52 -23.65 -10.05
N THR A 99 -3.25 -23.77 -11.34
CA THR A 99 -1.93 -24.18 -11.82
C THR A 99 -1.11 -22.92 -12.09
N GLY A 100 -0.11 -22.65 -11.24
CA GLY A 100 0.87 -21.57 -11.45
C GLY A 100 0.95 -20.54 -10.32
N SER A 101 2.03 -19.75 -10.33
CA SER A 101 2.45 -18.80 -9.28
C SER A 101 1.75 -17.42 -9.34
N ARG A 102 0.50 -17.34 -9.83
CA ARG A 102 -0.22 -16.07 -10.01
C ARG A 102 -1.26 -15.88 -8.90
N GLY A 103 -0.83 -15.26 -7.79
CA GLY A 103 -1.66 -14.95 -6.61
C GLY A 103 -0.98 -15.35 -5.30
N CYS A 104 -1.50 -14.90 -4.16
CA CYS A 104 -0.93 -15.12 -2.81
C CYS A 104 -1.90 -15.78 -1.81
N CYS A 105 -2.98 -16.40 -2.31
CA CYS A 105 -4.12 -16.85 -1.50
C CYS A 105 -4.73 -18.15 -2.06
N THR A 106 -3.88 -19.12 -2.41
CA THR A 106 -4.28 -20.44 -2.90
C THR A 106 -4.12 -21.51 -1.82
N VAL A 107 -4.71 -22.70 -2.02
CA VAL A 107 -4.49 -23.85 -1.12
C VAL A 107 -3.01 -24.25 -1.14
N GLU A 108 -2.36 -24.14 -2.30
CA GLU A 108 -0.93 -24.35 -2.49
C GLU A 108 -0.10 -23.35 -1.67
N ASP A 109 -0.48 -22.07 -1.67
CA ASP A 109 0.18 -21.04 -0.86
C ASP A 109 0.03 -21.28 0.65
N ALA A 110 -1.15 -21.70 1.09
CA ALA A 110 -1.40 -22.06 2.48
C ALA A 110 -0.51 -23.26 2.91
N ASN A 111 -0.38 -24.27 2.04
CA ASN A 111 0.49 -25.42 2.28
C ASN A 111 1.98 -25.03 2.31
N ASP A 112 2.42 -24.13 1.43
CA ASP A 112 3.79 -23.64 1.43
C ASP A 112 4.10 -22.82 2.69
N ALA A 113 3.15 -21.99 3.14
CA ALA A 113 3.27 -21.27 4.40
C ALA A 113 3.34 -22.22 5.61
N TRP A 114 2.51 -23.27 5.62
CA TRP A 114 2.52 -24.29 6.65
C TRP A 114 3.86 -25.04 6.72
N ARG A 115 4.40 -25.48 5.57
CA ARG A 115 5.73 -26.15 5.51
C ARG A 115 6.85 -25.24 6.00
N ALA A 116 6.80 -23.95 5.66
CA ALA A 116 7.76 -22.97 6.17
C ALA A 116 7.63 -22.83 7.70
N ALA A 117 6.41 -22.74 8.24
CA ALA A 117 6.18 -22.67 9.68
C ALA A 117 6.67 -23.93 10.42
N GLU A 118 6.42 -25.13 9.88
CA GLU A 118 6.93 -26.39 10.41
C GLU A 118 8.46 -26.40 10.46
N LYS A 119 9.12 -25.94 9.39
CA LYS A 119 10.58 -25.84 9.32
C LYS A 119 11.16 -24.88 10.36
N LEU A 120 10.43 -23.81 10.68
CA LEU A 120 10.79 -22.81 11.69
C LEU A 120 10.42 -23.25 13.11
N GLY A 121 9.63 -24.30 13.28
CA GLY A 121 9.18 -24.79 14.59
C GLY A 121 8.17 -23.86 15.28
N ILE A 122 7.37 -23.12 14.51
CA ILE A 122 6.37 -22.16 15.03
C ILE A 122 4.93 -22.68 14.88
N PRO A 123 3.99 -22.30 15.76
CA PRO A 123 2.57 -22.55 15.57
C PRO A 123 2.06 -21.89 14.28
N PHE A 124 1.05 -22.48 13.65
CA PHE A 124 0.51 -21.99 12.39
C PHE A 124 -1.01 -22.14 12.32
N TYR A 125 -1.68 -21.08 11.84
CA TYR A 125 -3.12 -21.05 11.64
C TYR A 125 -3.50 -20.55 10.25
N VAL A 126 -4.68 -20.96 9.77
CA VAL A 126 -5.31 -20.37 8.59
C VAL A 126 -6.55 -19.62 9.05
N TRP A 127 -6.64 -18.35 8.69
CA TRP A 127 -7.82 -17.52 8.99
C TRP A 127 -8.55 -17.16 7.71
N ASP A 128 -9.86 -17.39 7.72
CA ASP A 128 -10.73 -16.98 6.64
C ASP A 128 -11.07 -15.48 6.77
N PHE A 129 -10.70 -14.71 5.76
CA PHE A 129 -11.03 -13.30 5.58
C PHE A 129 -11.72 -13.05 4.22
N SER A 130 -12.19 -14.12 3.56
CA SER A 130 -12.72 -14.05 2.20
C SER A 130 -13.96 -13.17 2.05
N GLU A 131 -14.83 -13.14 3.06
CA GLU A 131 -16.03 -12.29 3.06
C GLU A 131 -15.65 -10.81 3.13
N ARG A 132 -14.84 -10.42 4.12
CA ARG A 132 -14.28 -9.05 4.21
C ARG A 132 -13.47 -8.68 2.97
N PHE A 133 -12.68 -9.60 2.42
CA PHE A 133 -11.92 -9.33 1.20
C PHE A 133 -12.83 -9.08 -0.01
N LYS A 134 -13.90 -9.86 -0.15
CA LYS A 134 -14.89 -9.62 -1.19
C LYS A 134 -15.51 -8.23 -1.03
N GLU A 135 -16.02 -7.92 0.15
CA GLU A 135 -16.74 -6.66 0.43
C GLU A 135 -15.81 -5.44 0.31
N ASP A 136 -14.67 -5.46 1.02
CA ASP A 136 -13.82 -4.28 1.20
C ASP A 136 -12.79 -4.06 0.08
N VAL A 137 -12.56 -5.08 -0.77
CA VAL A 137 -11.54 -5.01 -1.84
C VAL A 137 -12.14 -5.29 -3.21
N VAL A 138 -12.88 -6.40 -3.38
CA VAL A 138 -13.39 -6.80 -4.70
C VAL A 138 -14.58 -5.94 -5.11
N ASP A 139 -15.54 -5.75 -4.21
CA ASP A 139 -16.75 -4.99 -4.49
C ASP A 139 -16.45 -3.48 -4.59
N ASP A 140 -15.54 -2.95 -3.74
CA ASP A 140 -14.97 -1.60 -3.90
C ASP A 140 -14.29 -1.42 -5.26
N PHE A 141 -13.47 -2.39 -5.68
CA PHE A 141 -12.82 -2.36 -6.99
C PHE A 141 -13.83 -2.28 -8.13
N VAL A 142 -14.89 -3.09 -8.09
CA VAL A 142 -15.97 -3.06 -9.09
C VAL A 142 -16.72 -1.72 -9.07
N ALA A 143 -17.06 -1.21 -7.88
CA ALA A 143 -17.78 0.05 -7.73
C ALA A 143 -16.98 1.27 -8.23
N GLU A 144 -15.67 1.31 -7.98
CA GLU A 144 -14.79 2.38 -8.47
C GLU A 144 -14.68 2.35 -10.00
N TYR A 145 -14.55 1.17 -10.61
CA TYR A 145 -14.61 1.02 -12.07
C TYR A 145 -15.97 1.42 -12.64
N ALA A 146 -17.08 1.05 -11.99
CA ALA A 146 -18.42 1.48 -12.38
C ALA A 146 -18.59 3.00 -12.36
N ALA A 147 -17.84 3.68 -11.49
CA ALA A 147 -17.78 5.13 -11.41
C ALA A 147 -16.72 5.78 -12.33
N GLY A 148 -16.08 5.01 -13.23
CA GLY A 148 -15.05 5.49 -14.16
C GLY A 148 -13.70 5.80 -13.55
N ARG A 149 -13.45 5.34 -12.33
CA ARG A 149 -12.17 5.49 -11.64
C ARG A 149 -11.35 4.22 -11.80
N THR A 150 -10.03 4.33 -11.67
CA THR A 150 -9.13 3.18 -11.70
C THR A 150 -8.56 2.98 -10.30
N PRO A 151 -9.11 2.07 -9.48
CA PRO A 151 -8.64 1.82 -8.12
C PRO A 151 -7.36 0.99 -8.08
N ASN A 152 -6.65 1.02 -6.94
CA ASN A 152 -5.55 0.11 -6.65
C ASN A 152 -5.97 -0.91 -5.57
N PRO A 153 -6.29 -2.17 -5.94
CA PRO A 153 -6.81 -3.15 -5.00
C PRO A 153 -5.77 -3.61 -3.97
N CYS A 154 -4.47 -3.51 -4.28
CA CYS A 154 -3.41 -3.87 -3.34
C CYS A 154 -3.33 -2.86 -2.18
N LEU A 155 -3.49 -1.57 -2.47
CA LEU A 155 -3.56 -0.54 -1.41
C LEU A 155 -4.80 -0.75 -0.54
N ARG A 156 -5.98 -1.01 -1.14
CA ARG A 156 -7.21 -1.34 -0.40
C ARG A 156 -7.03 -2.57 0.48
N CYS A 157 -6.44 -3.65 -0.04
CA CYS A 157 -6.19 -4.87 0.72
C CYS A 157 -5.23 -4.64 1.89
N ASN A 158 -4.15 -3.88 1.71
CA ASN A 158 -3.27 -3.52 2.82
C ASN A 158 -4.03 -2.70 3.87
N GLU A 159 -4.77 -1.67 3.48
CA GLU A 159 -5.55 -0.85 4.42
C GLU A 159 -6.59 -1.68 5.18
N LYS A 160 -7.50 -2.34 4.47
CA LYS A 160 -8.72 -2.95 5.05
C LYS A 160 -8.48 -4.35 5.60
N ILE A 161 -7.63 -5.13 4.95
CA ILE A 161 -7.48 -6.55 5.29
C ILE A 161 -6.23 -6.78 6.13
N LYS A 162 -5.03 -6.47 5.63
CA LYS A 162 -3.78 -6.83 6.33
C LYS A 162 -3.50 -5.99 7.56
N PHE A 163 -3.89 -4.72 7.58
CA PHE A 163 -3.51 -3.82 8.68
C PHE A 163 -4.68 -3.20 9.43
N ALA A 164 -5.91 -3.25 8.92
CA ALA A 164 -7.09 -3.07 9.76
C ALA A 164 -7.52 -4.42 10.34
N ALA A 165 -8.07 -5.32 9.52
CA ALA A 165 -8.73 -6.52 10.02
C ALA A 165 -7.79 -7.56 10.67
N LEU A 166 -6.63 -7.86 10.06
CA LEU A 166 -5.65 -8.78 10.63
C LEU A 166 -5.00 -8.19 11.88
N LEU A 167 -4.59 -6.93 11.85
CA LEU A 167 -3.94 -6.29 12.99
C LEU A 167 -4.88 -6.19 14.19
N GLU A 168 -6.11 -5.72 13.98
CA GLU A 168 -7.14 -5.67 15.03
C GLU A 168 -7.36 -7.04 15.69
N LYS A 169 -7.49 -8.10 14.86
CA LYS A 169 -7.64 -9.47 15.37
C LYS A 169 -6.39 -9.95 16.10
N ALA A 170 -5.19 -9.60 15.64
CA ALA A 170 -3.94 -9.94 16.30
C ALA A 170 -3.86 -9.31 17.70
N MET A 171 -4.16 -8.00 17.81
CA MET A 171 -4.16 -7.28 19.09
C MET A 171 -5.19 -7.87 20.05
N ALA A 172 -6.39 -8.19 19.58
CA ALA A 172 -7.44 -8.82 20.38
C ALA A 172 -7.06 -10.21 20.94
N LEU A 173 -6.15 -10.92 20.26
CA LEU A 173 -5.61 -12.22 20.70
C LEU A 173 -4.34 -12.07 21.56
N GLY A 174 -3.93 -10.85 21.86
CA GLY A 174 -2.80 -10.52 22.71
C GLY A 174 -1.44 -10.67 22.03
N PHE A 175 -1.38 -10.57 20.69
CA PHE A 175 -0.11 -10.33 20.01
C PHE A 175 0.30 -8.87 20.16
N ASP A 176 1.59 -8.60 20.18
CA ASP A 176 2.15 -7.26 20.33
C ASP A 176 2.47 -6.62 18.96
N ALA A 177 2.78 -7.46 17.96
CA ALA A 177 3.12 -7.01 16.62
C ALA A 177 2.67 -7.98 15.51
N VAL A 178 2.51 -7.44 14.30
CA VAL A 178 2.32 -8.18 13.05
C VAL A 178 3.57 -8.07 12.20
N CYS A 179 4.17 -9.22 11.90
CA CYS A 179 5.32 -9.34 11.00
C CYS A 179 4.86 -9.67 9.59
N THR A 180 5.38 -8.95 8.60
CA THR A 180 5.09 -9.22 7.19
C THR A 180 6.37 -9.19 6.35
N GLY A 181 6.33 -9.84 5.18
CA GLY A 181 7.44 -9.82 4.21
C GLY A 181 7.52 -8.57 3.35
N HIS A 182 6.99 -7.42 3.80
CA HIS A 182 7.10 -6.20 3.02
C HIS A 182 8.51 -5.60 3.13
N TYR A 183 8.99 -5.02 2.03
CA TYR A 183 10.23 -4.26 1.97
C TYR A 183 9.91 -2.79 2.27
N ALA A 184 9.97 -2.44 3.55
CA ALA A 184 9.86 -1.08 4.07
C ALA A 184 10.48 -1.06 5.47
N ASN A 185 10.71 0.13 6.02
CA ASN A 185 11.26 0.30 7.36
C ASN A 185 10.28 1.06 8.26
N VAL A 186 10.21 0.69 9.54
CA VAL A 186 9.55 1.50 10.57
C VAL A 186 10.61 1.97 11.54
N VAL A 187 10.74 3.28 11.66
CA VAL A 187 11.74 3.93 12.52
C VAL A 187 11.01 4.78 13.54
N THR A 188 11.39 4.68 14.80
CA THR A 188 10.83 5.52 15.85
C THR A 188 11.67 6.79 15.98
N VAL A 189 10.99 7.93 15.91
CA VAL A 189 11.59 9.27 16.08
C VAL A 189 10.73 10.02 17.08
N ASP A 190 11.36 10.48 18.17
CA ASP A 190 10.70 11.19 19.27
C ASP A 190 9.49 10.43 19.86
N GLY A 191 9.56 9.09 19.88
CA GLY A 191 8.49 8.22 20.38
C GLY A 191 7.37 7.94 19.38
N HIS A 192 7.45 8.45 18.15
CA HIS A 192 6.45 8.25 17.11
C HIS A 192 7.00 7.40 15.96
N PRO A 193 6.24 6.40 15.45
CA PRO A 193 6.68 5.59 14.34
C PRO A 193 6.59 6.38 13.02
N GLN A 194 7.61 6.23 12.19
CA GLN A 194 7.68 6.75 10.84
C GLN A 194 7.86 5.59 9.87
N LEU A 195 7.09 5.58 8.78
CA LEU A 195 7.29 4.64 7.69
C LEU A 195 8.38 5.19 6.75
N HIS A 196 9.34 4.34 6.39
CA HIS A 196 10.44 4.67 5.50
C HIS A 196 10.55 3.68 4.34
N ARG A 197 11.15 4.13 3.24
CA ARG A 197 11.56 3.28 2.12
C ARG A 197 12.48 2.15 2.58
N ALA A 198 12.42 1.05 1.83
CA ALA A 198 13.43 -0.02 1.92
C ALA A 198 14.82 0.46 1.46
N ALA A 199 15.84 -0.34 1.75
CA ALA A 199 17.20 -0.13 1.25
C ALA A 199 17.36 -0.33 -0.27
N GLU A 200 16.47 -1.11 -0.91
CA GLU A 200 16.46 -1.37 -2.35
C GLU A 200 15.23 -0.75 -3.02
N ASP A 201 15.44 0.34 -3.77
CA ASP A 201 14.35 1.07 -4.47
C ASP A 201 13.51 0.17 -5.38
N ALA A 202 14.15 -0.78 -6.08
CA ALA A 202 13.47 -1.68 -7.01
C ALA A 202 12.47 -2.62 -6.34
N LYS A 203 12.63 -2.87 -5.03
CA LYS A 203 11.74 -3.72 -4.23
C LYS A 203 10.97 -2.94 -3.17
N ASP A 204 11.17 -1.63 -3.06
CA ASP A 204 10.49 -0.78 -2.09
C ASP A 204 8.96 -0.94 -2.21
N GLN A 205 8.35 -1.26 -1.07
CA GLN A 205 6.91 -1.46 -0.94
C GLN A 205 6.29 -0.41 -0.02
N SER A 206 7.05 0.63 0.35
CA SER A 206 6.54 1.76 1.14
C SER A 206 5.32 2.43 0.50
N TYR A 207 5.24 2.46 -0.84
CA TYR A 207 4.09 2.99 -1.59
C TYR A 207 2.77 2.31 -1.20
N VAL A 208 2.74 0.98 -1.19
CA VAL A 208 1.50 0.25 -0.86
C VAL A 208 1.16 0.27 0.62
N LEU A 209 2.09 0.73 1.45
CA LEU A 209 1.97 0.90 2.90
C LEU A 209 1.72 2.36 3.32
N GLY A 210 1.75 3.33 2.40
CA GLY A 210 1.50 4.75 2.72
C GLY A 210 0.08 5.06 3.22
N VAL A 211 -0.82 4.08 3.16
CA VAL A 211 -2.17 4.12 3.75
C VAL A 211 -2.18 3.91 5.28
N LEU A 212 -1.12 3.32 5.83
CA LEU A 212 -1.05 2.97 7.25
C LEU A 212 -1.07 4.22 8.13
N LYS A 213 -1.69 4.11 9.29
CA LYS A 213 -1.72 5.14 10.32
C LYS A 213 -0.69 4.86 11.40
N GLU A 214 -0.37 5.89 12.17
CA GLU A 214 0.57 5.80 13.29
C GLU A 214 0.26 4.63 14.25
N GLN A 215 -1.00 4.49 14.67
CA GLN A 215 -1.39 3.41 15.59
C GLN A 215 -1.13 2.03 14.98
N GLN A 216 -1.26 1.90 13.66
CA GLN A 216 -0.98 0.64 12.97
C GLN A 216 0.52 0.39 12.86
N LEU A 217 1.30 1.43 12.52
CA LEU A 217 2.76 1.36 12.41
C LEU A 217 3.43 0.97 13.73
N ASN A 218 2.87 1.40 14.86
CA ASN A 218 3.33 0.99 16.20
C ASN A 218 3.37 -0.52 16.40
N HIS A 219 2.56 -1.28 15.67
CA HIS A 219 2.49 -2.74 15.77
C HIS A 219 3.03 -3.46 14.53
N CYS A 220 3.71 -2.75 13.62
CA CYS A 220 4.24 -3.33 12.39
C CYS A 220 5.71 -3.73 12.54
N MET A 221 6.03 -4.91 12.01
CA MET A 221 7.40 -5.41 11.88
C MET A 221 7.68 -5.79 10.42
N PHE A 222 8.72 -5.19 9.83
CA PHE A 222 9.16 -5.42 8.45
C PHE A 222 10.63 -5.88 8.39
N PRO A 223 10.93 -7.16 8.71
CA PRO A 223 12.31 -7.62 8.86
C PRO A 223 13.17 -7.62 7.58
N LEU A 224 12.57 -7.30 6.42
CA LEU A 224 13.25 -7.28 5.13
C LEU A 224 13.68 -5.87 4.69
N GLY A 225 13.25 -4.80 5.37
CA GLY A 225 13.45 -3.42 4.93
C GLY A 225 14.90 -3.05 4.62
N ASP A 226 15.86 -3.52 5.42
CA ASP A 226 17.29 -3.24 5.23
C ASP A 226 18.01 -4.23 4.31
N THR A 227 17.28 -5.13 3.65
CA THR A 227 17.90 -6.16 2.81
C THR A 227 18.31 -5.57 1.47
N PRO A 228 19.60 -5.60 1.07
CA PRO A 228 20.08 -4.90 -0.12
C PRO A 228 19.58 -5.47 -1.45
N SER A 229 19.18 -6.75 -1.47
CA SER A 229 18.61 -7.35 -2.68
C SER A 229 17.74 -8.55 -2.37
N LYS A 230 16.76 -8.79 -3.24
CA LYS A 230 15.94 -10.00 -3.21
C LYS A 230 16.75 -11.30 -3.41
N ALA A 231 17.87 -11.25 -4.12
CA ALA A 231 18.74 -12.42 -4.29
C ALA A 231 19.24 -12.94 -2.94
N LEU A 232 19.64 -12.04 -2.04
CA LEU A 232 20.07 -12.39 -0.69
C LEU A 232 18.94 -13.04 0.14
N VAL A 233 17.69 -12.59 -0.02
CA VAL A 233 16.52 -13.21 0.63
C VAL A 233 16.33 -14.66 0.13
N ARG A 234 16.49 -14.91 -1.17
CA ARG A 234 16.38 -16.27 -1.74
C ARG A 234 17.53 -17.18 -1.29
N GLU A 235 18.76 -16.67 -1.26
CA GLU A 235 19.92 -17.40 -0.73
C GLU A 235 19.76 -17.75 0.75
N GLU A 236 19.25 -16.81 1.55
CA GLU A 236 18.93 -17.03 2.95
C GLU A 236 17.85 -18.11 3.12
N ALA A 237 16.78 -18.05 2.32
CA ALA A 237 15.73 -19.06 2.32
C ALA A 237 16.29 -20.45 1.99
N ALA A 238 17.16 -20.55 0.98
CA ALA A 238 17.82 -21.80 0.60
C ALA A 238 18.72 -22.35 1.72
N ARG A 239 19.51 -21.48 2.37
CA ARG A 239 20.36 -21.85 3.52
C ARG A 239 19.55 -22.38 4.70
N ARG A 240 18.37 -21.82 4.94
CA ARG A 240 17.42 -22.27 5.98
C ARG A 240 16.65 -23.54 5.56
N GLY A 241 16.79 -23.98 4.31
CA GLY A 241 16.08 -25.14 3.77
C GLY A 241 14.58 -24.89 3.59
N LEU A 242 14.18 -23.65 3.31
CA LEU A 242 12.79 -23.28 3.00
C LEU A 242 12.48 -23.63 1.54
N SER A 243 11.43 -24.45 1.31
CA SER A 243 11.04 -24.92 -0.04
C SER A 243 10.65 -23.79 -1.01
N VAL A 244 10.25 -22.64 -0.48
CA VAL A 244 9.82 -21.47 -1.25
C VAL A 244 10.97 -20.65 -1.84
N ALA A 245 12.24 -21.00 -1.59
CA ALA A 245 13.41 -20.23 -2.02
C ALA A 245 13.45 -19.95 -3.54
N ALA A 246 13.00 -20.91 -4.37
CA ALA A 246 12.96 -20.79 -5.82
C ALA A 246 11.58 -20.38 -6.38
N LYS A 247 10.56 -20.19 -5.53
CA LYS A 247 9.20 -19.87 -5.96
C LYS A 247 9.18 -18.48 -6.60
N PRO A 248 8.60 -18.29 -7.80
CA PRO A 248 8.45 -16.98 -8.41
C PRO A 248 7.64 -16.03 -7.53
N ASP A 249 7.86 -14.73 -7.72
CA ASP A 249 7.08 -13.69 -7.06
C ASP A 249 5.65 -13.69 -7.58
N SER A 250 4.69 -13.42 -6.69
CA SER A 250 3.32 -13.13 -7.10
C SER A 250 3.30 -11.73 -7.73
N HIS A 251 2.97 -11.67 -9.01
CA HIS A 251 2.70 -10.45 -9.74
C HIS A 251 1.20 -10.41 -10.14
N ASP A 252 0.70 -9.22 -10.48
CA ASP A 252 -0.69 -8.94 -10.88
C ASP A 252 -1.74 -8.96 -9.74
N ILE A 253 -2.98 -8.59 -10.08
CA ILE A 253 -4.10 -8.48 -9.14
C ILE A 253 -4.49 -9.90 -8.68
N CYS A 254 -4.40 -10.15 -7.37
CA CYS A 254 -4.51 -11.50 -6.79
C CYS A 254 -5.83 -12.26 -7.07
N PHE A 255 -6.92 -11.54 -7.38
CA PHE A 255 -8.22 -12.11 -7.71
C PHE A 255 -8.51 -12.16 -9.23
N ILE A 256 -7.57 -11.71 -10.08
CA ILE A 256 -7.64 -11.74 -11.54
C ILE A 256 -6.46 -12.59 -12.06
N PRO A 257 -6.57 -13.93 -12.03
CA PRO A 257 -5.43 -14.84 -12.18
C PRO A 257 -4.80 -14.87 -13.59
N ASP A 258 -5.57 -14.56 -14.62
CA ASP A 258 -5.14 -14.48 -16.02
C ASP A 258 -4.57 -13.09 -16.39
N GLY A 259 -4.77 -12.09 -15.52
CA GLY A 259 -4.42 -10.70 -15.75
C GLY A 259 -5.42 -9.95 -16.67
N ASP A 260 -6.49 -10.60 -17.14
CA ASP A 260 -7.48 -9.98 -18.01
C ASP A 260 -8.50 -9.18 -17.20
N THR A 261 -8.08 -7.99 -16.76
CA THR A 261 -8.95 -7.09 -15.98
C THR A 261 -10.21 -6.71 -16.76
N ARG A 262 -10.12 -6.55 -18.08
CA ARG A 262 -11.26 -6.20 -18.93
C ARG A 262 -12.28 -7.34 -18.97
N GLY A 263 -11.82 -8.57 -19.25
CA GLY A 263 -12.68 -9.75 -19.25
C GLY A 263 -13.33 -9.96 -17.88
N TRP A 264 -12.55 -9.85 -16.81
CA TRP A 264 -13.04 -10.02 -15.44
C TRP A 264 -14.09 -8.98 -15.03
N LEU A 265 -13.94 -7.73 -15.46
CA LEU A 265 -14.92 -6.65 -15.23
C LEU A 265 -16.19 -6.85 -16.07
N ALA A 266 -16.08 -7.33 -17.32
CA ALA A 266 -17.23 -7.55 -18.20
C ALA A 266 -18.20 -8.62 -17.69
N GLU A 267 -17.75 -9.53 -16.81
CA GLU A 267 -18.61 -10.49 -16.11
C GLU A 267 -19.41 -9.87 -14.94
N ARG A 268 -19.05 -8.67 -14.49
CA ARG A 268 -19.53 -8.07 -13.22
C ARG A 268 -20.19 -6.71 -13.41
N ILE A 269 -19.82 -6.00 -14.46
CA ILE A 269 -20.34 -4.69 -14.82
C ILE A 269 -20.97 -4.86 -16.20
N GLU A 270 -22.20 -4.37 -16.35
CA GLU A 270 -22.84 -4.31 -17.65
C GLU A 270 -22.05 -3.35 -18.56
N MET A 271 -21.56 -3.88 -19.67
CA MET A 271 -20.76 -3.14 -20.64
C MET A 271 -21.63 -2.74 -21.82
N GLU A 272 -21.87 -1.44 -21.97
CA GLU A 272 -22.63 -0.90 -23.10
C GLU A 272 -21.68 -0.29 -24.15
N PRO A 273 -21.94 -0.51 -25.45
CA PRO A 273 -21.19 0.18 -26.50
C PRO A 273 -21.30 1.70 -26.38
N GLY A 274 -20.18 2.39 -26.60
CA GLY A 274 -20.09 3.84 -26.49
C GLY A 274 -19.16 4.44 -27.54
N ARG A 275 -18.96 5.76 -27.50
CA ARG A 275 -18.21 6.51 -28.52
C ARG A 275 -16.78 6.82 -28.09
N ILE A 276 -15.85 6.70 -29.02
CA ILE A 276 -14.48 7.19 -28.87
C ILE A 276 -14.40 8.56 -29.52
N LEU A 277 -14.05 9.58 -28.74
CA LEU A 277 -13.95 10.97 -29.20
C LEU A 277 -12.49 11.45 -29.13
N ASP A 278 -12.11 12.43 -29.95
CA ASP A 278 -10.89 13.21 -29.68
C ASP A 278 -11.15 14.37 -28.68
N ALA A 279 -10.10 15.12 -28.35
CA ALA A 279 -10.17 16.23 -27.41
C ALA A 279 -11.08 17.36 -27.90
N GLU A 280 -11.27 17.49 -29.22
CA GLU A 280 -12.16 18.44 -29.88
C GLU A 280 -13.60 17.94 -29.98
N GLY A 281 -13.87 16.70 -29.56
CA GLY A 281 -15.18 16.06 -29.59
C GLY A 281 -15.54 15.42 -30.94
N ALA A 282 -14.57 15.28 -31.86
CA ALA A 282 -14.79 14.58 -33.11
C ALA A 282 -14.84 13.07 -32.90
N ASP A 283 -15.73 12.43 -33.64
CA ASP A 283 -15.98 11.00 -33.53
C ASP A 283 -14.93 10.15 -34.23
N LEU A 284 -14.31 9.24 -33.49
CA LEU A 284 -13.26 8.36 -33.99
C LEU A 284 -13.71 6.90 -34.11
N GLY A 285 -14.89 6.53 -33.60
CA GLY A 285 -15.42 5.18 -33.63
C GLY A 285 -16.12 4.77 -32.33
N GLU A 286 -16.23 3.47 -32.13
CA GLU A 286 -16.99 2.87 -31.02
C GLU A 286 -16.11 1.96 -30.16
N HIS A 287 -16.50 1.78 -28.91
CA HIS A 287 -15.89 0.84 -27.98
C HIS A 287 -16.96 -0.05 -27.32
N ASP A 288 -16.55 -1.22 -26.81
CA ASP A 288 -17.46 -2.21 -26.20
C ASP A 288 -17.69 -1.96 -24.68
N GLY A 289 -17.73 -0.70 -24.22
CA GLY A 289 -17.79 -0.34 -22.78
C GLY A 289 -16.67 0.60 -22.29
N ALA A 290 -17.03 1.81 -21.83
CA ALA A 290 -16.06 2.85 -21.45
C ALA A 290 -15.28 2.48 -20.17
N LEU A 291 -15.94 1.77 -19.26
CA LEU A 291 -15.43 1.39 -17.93
C LEU A 291 -14.31 0.35 -18.00
N ALA A 292 -14.12 -0.29 -19.15
CA ALA A 292 -13.01 -1.22 -19.38
C ALA A 292 -11.70 -0.53 -19.77
N TYR A 293 -11.70 0.81 -19.93
CA TYR A 293 -10.52 1.58 -20.27
C TYR A 293 -9.84 2.17 -19.03
N THR A 294 -8.59 2.57 -19.19
CA THR A 294 -7.82 3.28 -18.16
C THR A 294 -7.11 4.48 -18.77
N VAL A 295 -7.06 5.61 -18.07
CA VAL A 295 -6.31 6.80 -18.51
C VAL A 295 -4.84 6.43 -18.77
N GLY A 296 -4.32 6.85 -19.93
CA GLY A 296 -2.99 6.48 -20.43
C GLY A 296 -2.94 5.16 -21.23
N GLN A 297 -4.05 4.42 -21.35
CA GLN A 297 -4.10 3.22 -22.18
C GLN A 297 -3.93 3.53 -23.66
N ARG A 298 -3.05 2.78 -24.33
CA ARG A 298 -2.84 2.84 -25.80
C ARG A 298 -3.50 1.70 -26.56
N LYS A 299 -3.40 0.48 -26.03
CA LYS A 299 -3.83 -0.75 -26.72
C LYS A 299 -5.34 -0.94 -26.57
N GLY A 300 -5.96 -1.64 -27.52
CA GLY A 300 -7.36 -2.05 -27.42
C GLY A 300 -8.40 -1.00 -27.82
N LEU A 301 -7.99 0.21 -28.22
CA LEU A 301 -8.90 1.27 -28.67
C LEU A 301 -9.56 1.00 -30.04
N LYS A 302 -9.06 0.04 -30.82
CA LYS A 302 -9.61 -0.38 -32.14
C LYS A 302 -9.99 0.78 -33.09
N ILE A 303 -9.31 1.93 -32.99
CA ILE A 303 -9.55 3.08 -33.87
C ILE A 303 -9.08 2.71 -35.27
N GLY A 304 -10.02 2.47 -36.18
CA GLY A 304 -9.76 1.95 -37.53
C GLY A 304 -9.09 2.94 -38.49
N ARG A 305 -8.87 4.19 -38.05
CA ARG A 305 -8.22 5.25 -38.85
C ARG A 305 -7.01 5.79 -38.08
N PRO A 306 -5.81 5.81 -38.68
CA PRO A 306 -4.67 6.49 -38.09
C PRO A 306 -4.99 7.97 -37.87
N ALA A 307 -4.42 8.54 -36.80
CA ALA A 307 -4.47 10.00 -36.61
C ALA A 307 -3.80 10.72 -37.80
N PRO A 308 -4.21 11.96 -38.15
CA PRO A 308 -3.62 12.71 -39.26
C PRO A 308 -2.10 12.89 -39.16
N ASP A 309 -1.56 12.90 -37.94
CA ASP A 309 -0.12 12.99 -37.64
C ASP A 309 0.60 11.63 -37.62
N GLY A 310 -0.11 10.52 -37.86
CA GLY A 310 0.40 9.15 -37.82
C GLY A 310 0.80 8.64 -36.44
N LYS A 311 0.57 9.41 -35.36
CA LYS A 311 0.99 9.05 -34.00
C LYS A 311 -0.08 8.22 -33.28
N PRO A 312 0.32 7.38 -32.31
CA PRO A 312 -0.64 6.63 -31.50
C PRO A 312 -1.49 7.55 -30.62
N ARG A 313 -2.75 7.16 -30.42
CA ARG A 313 -3.68 7.79 -29.48
C ARG A 313 -3.66 7.06 -28.13
N PHE A 314 -3.93 7.81 -27.07
CA PHE A 314 -4.01 7.33 -25.70
C PHE A 314 -5.31 7.83 -25.06
N VAL A 315 -5.91 7.05 -24.17
CA VAL A 315 -7.07 7.46 -23.38
C VAL A 315 -6.69 8.64 -22.48
N LEU A 316 -7.29 9.80 -22.70
CA LEU A 316 -7.10 11.00 -21.89
C LEU A 316 -8.11 11.08 -20.74
N GLU A 317 -9.36 10.71 -21.02
CA GLU A 317 -10.48 10.86 -20.11
C GLU A 317 -11.50 9.73 -20.36
N ILE A 318 -12.16 9.29 -19.30
CA ILE A 318 -13.29 8.35 -19.36
C ILE A 318 -14.49 9.11 -18.80
N ARG A 319 -15.60 9.14 -19.54
CA ARG A 319 -16.84 9.81 -19.13
C ARG A 319 -17.95 8.77 -18.95
N PRO A 320 -18.11 8.21 -17.73
CA PRO A 320 -19.11 7.18 -17.47
C PRO A 320 -20.53 7.62 -17.78
N LYS A 321 -20.88 8.87 -17.43
CA LYS A 321 -22.25 9.39 -17.58
C LYS A 321 -22.72 9.47 -19.03
N THR A 322 -21.81 9.73 -19.96
CA THR A 322 -22.10 9.81 -21.40
C THR A 322 -21.65 8.55 -22.14
N ASN A 323 -21.04 7.59 -21.45
CA ASN A 323 -20.39 6.40 -22.01
C ASN A 323 -19.42 6.74 -23.15
N GLU A 324 -18.54 7.72 -22.91
CA GLU A 324 -17.55 8.19 -23.88
C GLU A 324 -16.12 7.93 -23.38
N VAL A 325 -15.23 7.63 -24.33
CA VAL A 325 -13.78 7.56 -24.11
C VAL A 325 -13.11 8.63 -24.95
N VAL A 326 -12.45 9.59 -24.29
CA VAL A 326 -11.72 10.67 -24.96
C VAL A 326 -10.28 10.24 -25.17
N VAL A 327 -9.77 10.37 -26.38
CA VAL A 327 -8.39 10.00 -26.73
C VAL A 327 -7.65 11.15 -27.39
N GLY A 328 -6.32 11.15 -27.25
CA GLY A 328 -5.49 12.18 -27.84
C GLY A 328 -4.01 11.80 -27.89
N PRO A 329 -3.14 12.73 -28.30
CA PRO A 329 -1.70 12.52 -28.28
C PRO A 329 -1.17 12.32 -26.85
N LYS A 330 -0.03 11.65 -26.72
CA LYS A 330 0.63 11.40 -25.42
C LYS A 330 0.91 12.68 -24.64
N ALA A 331 1.17 13.79 -25.33
CA ALA A 331 1.46 15.08 -24.72
C ALA A 331 0.32 15.58 -23.81
N ASP A 332 -0.93 15.25 -24.14
CA ASP A 332 -2.11 15.71 -23.40
C ASP A 332 -2.34 14.91 -22.11
N LEU A 333 -1.58 13.82 -21.90
CA LEU A 333 -1.54 13.10 -20.63
C LEU A 333 -0.64 13.77 -19.59
N ALA A 334 0.10 14.82 -19.95
CA ALA A 334 1.00 15.51 -19.06
C ALA A 334 0.21 16.16 -17.92
N VAL A 335 0.39 15.66 -16.70
CA VAL A 335 -0.23 16.18 -15.48
C VAL A 335 0.85 16.85 -14.64
N ARG A 336 0.59 18.07 -14.19
CA ARG A 336 1.43 18.78 -13.22
C ARG A 336 0.76 18.96 -11.88
N THR A 337 -0.56 19.08 -11.84
CA THR A 337 -1.30 19.28 -10.59
C THR A 337 -2.16 18.07 -10.29
N ILE A 338 -1.98 17.53 -9.09
CA ILE A 338 -2.77 16.43 -8.54
C ILE A 338 -3.48 16.96 -7.29
N ARG A 339 -4.79 16.76 -7.22
CA ARG A 339 -5.58 17.03 -6.01
C ARG A 339 -6.08 15.71 -5.45
N GLY A 340 -5.67 15.43 -4.22
CA GLY A 340 -6.02 14.25 -3.47
C GLY A 340 -7.10 14.53 -2.44
N ILE A 341 -8.06 13.63 -2.31
CA ILE A 341 -9.06 13.58 -1.23
C ILE A 341 -8.74 12.43 -0.27
N ARG A 342 -9.39 12.42 0.90
CA ARG A 342 -9.25 11.34 1.90
C ARG A 342 -7.78 11.09 2.27
N ALA A 343 -7.06 12.15 2.61
CA ALA A 343 -5.68 12.06 3.03
C ALA A 343 -5.55 11.15 4.28
N SER A 344 -4.50 10.33 4.30
CA SER A 344 -4.09 9.51 5.44
C SER A 344 -2.60 9.71 5.67
N TRP A 345 -2.16 9.70 6.93
CA TRP A 345 -0.78 10.02 7.31
C TRP A 345 -0.08 8.80 7.90
N ALA A 346 1.09 8.48 7.35
CA ALA A 346 1.92 7.35 7.72
C ALA A 346 2.83 7.68 8.91
N GLY A 347 2.20 7.77 10.08
CA GLY A 347 2.79 8.33 11.29
C GLY A 347 2.23 9.72 11.56
N GLN A 348 2.92 10.49 12.39
CA GLN A 348 2.54 11.87 12.67
C GLN A 348 2.61 12.73 11.38
N PRO A 349 1.60 13.56 11.07
CA PRO A 349 1.70 14.54 10.00
C PRO A 349 2.87 15.50 10.25
N VAL A 350 3.42 16.07 9.18
CA VAL A 350 4.40 17.17 9.32
C VAL A 350 3.71 18.40 9.92
N ALA A 351 4.48 19.21 10.67
CA ALA A 351 3.95 20.31 11.49
C ALA A 351 3.00 21.25 10.73
N VAL A 352 3.34 21.62 9.49
CA VAL A 352 2.52 22.51 8.64
C VAL A 352 1.14 21.92 8.30
N PHE A 353 1.04 20.60 8.17
CA PHE A 353 -0.22 19.91 7.90
C PHE A 353 -0.98 19.67 9.20
N HIS A 354 -0.28 19.26 10.26
CA HIS A 354 -0.87 19.05 11.58
C HIS A 354 -1.56 20.32 12.08
N GLN A 355 -0.84 21.46 12.06
CA GLN A 355 -1.38 22.75 12.49
C GLN A 355 -2.61 23.17 11.68
N PHE A 356 -2.60 22.95 10.36
CA PHE A 356 -3.75 23.28 9.51
C PHE A 356 -4.98 22.42 9.83
N MET A 357 -4.78 21.14 10.15
CA MET A 357 -5.85 20.20 10.47
C MET A 357 -6.42 20.36 11.89
N ASP A 358 -5.66 20.93 12.83
CA ASP A 358 -6.10 21.16 14.22
C ASP A 358 -7.06 22.35 14.36
N GLU A 359 -7.08 23.24 13.38
CA GLU A 359 -7.88 24.47 13.38
C GLU A 359 -9.08 24.35 12.44
N GLU A 360 -10.19 25.04 12.76
CA GLU A 360 -11.32 25.14 11.84
C GLU A 360 -10.96 26.09 10.70
N GLN A 361 -10.83 25.53 9.50
CA GLN A 361 -10.36 26.26 8.33
C GLN A 361 -11.52 26.78 7.49
N ALA A 362 -11.51 28.08 7.19
CA ALA A 362 -12.45 28.66 6.24
C ALA A 362 -12.24 28.07 4.83
N VAL A 363 -13.30 28.03 4.02
CA VAL A 363 -13.20 27.66 2.61
C VAL A 363 -12.21 28.60 1.89
N GLY A 364 -11.29 28.01 1.13
CA GLY A 364 -10.21 28.69 0.45
C GLY A 364 -8.94 28.88 1.30
N ALA A 365 -8.96 28.50 2.59
CA ALA A 365 -7.76 28.47 3.41
C ALA A 365 -6.79 27.41 2.90
N SER A 366 -5.49 27.73 2.97
CA SER A 366 -4.40 26.85 2.57
C SER A 366 -3.33 26.80 3.65
N SER A 367 -2.73 25.63 3.86
CA SER A 367 -1.54 25.49 4.70
C SER A 367 -0.33 26.14 4.03
N SER A 368 0.75 26.32 4.79
CA SER A 368 2.07 26.53 4.16
C SER A 368 2.44 25.34 3.28
N SER A 369 3.15 25.60 2.19
CA SER A 369 3.62 24.57 1.27
C SER A 369 4.96 23.98 1.69
N ILE A 370 5.20 22.74 1.26
CA ILE A 370 6.46 22.01 1.52
C ILE A 370 6.97 21.31 0.26
N ARG A 371 8.28 21.07 0.25
CA ARG A 371 8.95 20.25 -0.76
C ARG A 371 8.83 18.77 -0.41
N VAL A 372 8.36 17.99 -1.38
CA VAL A 372 8.10 16.57 -1.24
C VAL A 372 8.46 15.83 -2.53
N GLU A 373 8.37 14.51 -2.50
CA GLU A 373 8.31 13.70 -3.71
C GLU A 373 6.96 12.97 -3.77
N VAL A 374 6.40 12.82 -4.95
CA VAL A 374 5.09 12.21 -5.17
C VAL A 374 5.21 10.99 -6.08
N GLN A 375 4.67 9.87 -5.63
CA GLN A 375 4.58 8.64 -6.40
C GLN A 375 3.10 8.26 -6.56
N VAL A 376 2.67 7.89 -7.77
CA VAL A 376 1.26 7.55 -8.07
C VAL A 376 1.06 6.09 -8.53
N ARG A 377 2.15 5.30 -8.55
CA ARG A 377 2.17 3.88 -8.94
C ARG A 377 3.28 3.17 -8.19
N ALA A 378 3.07 1.92 -7.77
CA ALA A 378 4.04 1.16 -6.97
C ALA A 378 5.43 0.97 -7.63
N HIS A 379 5.50 0.91 -8.96
CA HIS A 379 6.74 0.80 -9.72
C HIS A 379 6.96 2.01 -10.64
N GLY A 380 6.29 3.12 -10.34
CA GLY A 380 6.48 4.39 -11.06
C GLY A 380 7.54 5.25 -10.38
N ASP A 381 8.09 6.18 -11.15
CA ASP A 381 9.02 7.19 -10.64
C ASP A 381 8.36 8.03 -9.53
N SER A 382 9.16 8.40 -8.54
CA SER A 382 8.82 9.41 -7.55
C SER A 382 9.30 10.76 -8.08
N LEU A 383 8.41 11.74 -8.20
CA LEU A 383 8.75 13.03 -8.80
C LEU A 383 8.80 14.13 -7.74
N PRO A 384 9.81 15.02 -7.75
CA PRO A 384 9.83 16.21 -6.91
C PRO A 384 8.58 17.07 -7.12
N ALA A 385 8.00 17.55 -6.02
CA ALA A 385 6.76 18.31 -6.03
C ALA A 385 6.66 19.27 -4.84
N THR A 386 5.78 20.26 -4.98
CA THR A 386 5.36 21.17 -3.90
C THR A 386 3.97 20.76 -3.45
N ALA A 387 3.75 20.56 -2.15
CA ALA A 387 2.47 20.13 -1.60
C ALA A 387 1.96 21.01 -0.46
N TRP A 388 0.64 21.17 -0.38
CA TRP A 388 -0.07 21.87 0.69
C TRP A 388 -1.48 21.29 0.89
N LEU A 389 -2.10 21.61 2.03
CA LEU A 389 -3.51 21.32 2.28
C LEU A 389 -4.36 22.52 1.93
N GLU A 390 -5.54 22.30 1.35
CA GLU A 390 -6.50 23.35 1.00
C GLU A 390 -7.91 22.91 1.38
N THR A 391 -8.68 23.80 2.03
CA THR A 391 -10.09 23.55 2.33
C THR A 391 -10.97 24.05 1.18
N VAL A 392 -11.73 23.14 0.57
CA VAL A 392 -12.60 23.44 -0.57
C VAL A 392 -14.05 23.13 -0.25
N LEU A 393 -14.98 23.74 -0.99
CA LEU A 393 -16.38 23.29 -0.98
C LEU A 393 -16.45 21.85 -1.50
N ASP A 394 -17.27 21.03 -0.87
CA ASP A 394 -17.50 19.67 -1.31
C ASP A 394 -18.61 19.64 -2.39
N PRO A 395 -18.26 19.57 -3.70
CA PRO A 395 -19.24 19.50 -4.79
C PRO A 395 -20.13 18.26 -4.73
N ASP A 396 -19.74 17.23 -3.99
CA ASP A 396 -20.45 15.95 -3.94
C ASP A 396 -21.55 15.93 -2.86
N THR A 397 -21.64 16.99 -2.04
CA THR A 397 -22.76 17.16 -1.10
C THR A 397 -23.93 17.88 -1.74
N HIS A 398 -25.07 17.20 -1.81
CA HIS A 398 -26.34 17.85 -2.13
C HIS A 398 -26.72 18.76 -0.96
N PRO A 399 -26.87 20.08 -1.16
CA PRO A 399 -27.25 20.98 -0.08
C PRO A 399 -28.63 20.60 0.44
N LEU A 400 -28.72 20.21 1.71
CA LEU A 400 -29.98 20.09 2.47
C LEU A 400 -30.46 21.48 2.95
N GLY A 401 -30.23 22.52 2.15
CA GLY A 401 -30.51 23.92 2.48
C GLY A 401 -29.31 24.84 2.22
N ASP A 402 -29.56 26.16 2.27
CA ASP A 402 -28.56 27.21 1.95
C ASP A 402 -27.46 27.35 3.02
N GLN A 403 -27.58 26.64 4.15
CA GLN A 403 -26.64 26.70 5.29
C GLN A 403 -25.78 25.45 5.51
N ASP A 404 -25.99 24.37 4.74
CA ASP A 404 -25.27 23.10 4.89
C ASP A 404 -24.42 22.79 3.65
N ARG A 405 -23.49 23.68 3.31
CA ARG A 405 -22.45 23.36 2.31
C ARG A 405 -21.32 22.63 3.03
N ALA A 406 -21.19 21.32 2.80
CA ALA A 406 -20.05 20.61 3.34
C ALA A 406 -18.77 21.10 2.67
N PHE A 407 -17.69 21.09 3.44
CA PHE A 407 -16.35 21.39 2.98
C PHE A 407 -15.48 20.16 3.21
N ARG A 408 -14.40 20.06 2.44
CA ARG A 408 -13.40 19.00 2.59
C ARG A 408 -12.00 19.56 2.44
N THR A 409 -11.05 18.90 3.09
CA THR A 409 -9.63 19.20 2.90
C THR A 409 -9.07 18.35 1.77
N GLU A 410 -8.42 18.99 0.81
CA GLU A 410 -7.69 18.36 -0.29
C GLU A 410 -6.17 18.52 -0.07
N LEU A 411 -5.42 17.46 -0.38
CA LEU A 411 -3.97 17.52 -0.52
C LEU A 411 -3.63 17.89 -1.95
N VAL A 412 -3.12 19.10 -2.15
CA VAL A 412 -2.71 19.60 -3.46
C VAL A 412 -1.23 19.35 -3.65
N MET A 413 -0.86 18.80 -4.81
CA MET A 413 0.52 18.47 -5.18
C MET A 413 0.79 19.00 -6.58
N VAL A 414 1.84 19.82 -6.70
CA VAL A 414 2.31 20.37 -7.97
C VAL A 414 3.68 19.81 -8.27
N LEU A 415 3.76 18.98 -9.31
CA LEU A 415 4.96 18.31 -9.77
C LEU A 415 5.89 19.29 -10.51
N ASP A 416 7.19 19.15 -10.28
CA ASP A 416 8.22 19.94 -10.96
C ASP A 416 8.35 19.51 -12.44
N GLU A 417 8.09 18.24 -12.72
CA GLU A 417 8.03 17.64 -14.06
C GLU A 417 6.67 16.98 -14.29
N PRO A 418 6.15 17.00 -15.54
CA PRO A 418 4.85 16.42 -15.82
C PRO A 418 4.89 14.88 -15.75
N LEU A 419 3.87 14.31 -15.12
CA LEU A 419 3.64 12.87 -15.07
C LEU A 419 2.56 12.46 -16.06
N SER A 420 2.75 11.36 -16.79
CA SER A 420 1.74 10.86 -17.73
C SER A 420 0.85 9.78 -17.12
N GLY A 421 -0.44 9.79 -17.49
CA GLY A 421 -1.39 8.70 -17.22
C GLY A 421 -1.87 8.62 -15.76
N VAL A 422 -1.94 9.75 -15.06
CA VAL A 422 -2.46 9.83 -13.70
C VAL A 422 -3.97 9.66 -13.73
N ALA A 423 -4.49 8.57 -13.15
CA ALA A 423 -5.91 8.25 -13.19
C ALA A 423 -6.58 8.58 -11.84
N PRO A 424 -7.75 9.25 -11.83
CA PRO A 424 -8.58 9.35 -10.64
C PRO A 424 -8.90 7.97 -10.03
N GLY A 425 -8.95 7.91 -8.70
CA GLY A 425 -9.12 6.67 -7.92
C GLY A 425 -7.82 5.95 -7.54
N GLN A 426 -6.69 6.24 -8.20
CA GLN A 426 -5.38 5.81 -7.72
C GLN A 426 -4.99 6.60 -6.46
N SER A 427 -3.97 6.14 -5.73
CA SER A 427 -3.39 6.91 -4.62
C SER A 427 -2.17 7.69 -5.10
N ALA A 428 -2.02 8.91 -4.59
CA ALA A 428 -0.76 9.64 -4.60
C ALA A 428 -0.14 9.51 -3.21
N VAL A 429 1.05 8.92 -3.14
CA VAL A 429 1.84 8.76 -1.91
C VAL A 429 2.91 9.84 -1.88
N VAL A 430 3.04 10.51 -0.75
CA VAL A 430 3.92 11.67 -0.57
C VAL A 430 5.07 11.30 0.35
N TYR A 431 6.27 11.70 -0.07
CA TYR A 431 7.54 11.38 0.59
C TYR A 431 8.31 12.65 0.95
N HIS A 432 9.14 12.54 1.99
CA HIS A 432 10.19 13.51 2.31
C HIS A 432 11.49 12.74 2.57
N GLY A 433 12.37 12.70 1.56
CA GLY A 433 13.50 11.78 1.55
C GLY A 433 13.01 10.33 1.61
N THR A 434 13.52 9.54 2.54
CA THR A 434 13.06 8.15 2.70
C THR A 434 11.74 8.02 3.45
N ARG A 435 11.29 9.06 4.16
CA ARG A 435 10.07 9.01 4.98
C ARG A 435 8.83 9.09 4.09
N VAL A 436 7.89 8.18 4.29
CA VAL A 436 6.52 8.29 3.76
C VAL A 436 5.74 9.22 4.68
N LEU A 437 5.25 10.33 4.16
CA LEU A 437 4.40 11.24 4.93
C LEU A 437 2.98 10.68 5.01
N GLY A 438 2.48 10.13 3.91
CA GLY A 438 1.11 9.65 3.81
C GLY A 438 0.66 9.48 2.37
N GLN A 439 -0.65 9.40 2.16
CA GLN A 439 -1.26 9.28 0.85
C GLN A 439 -2.59 10.02 0.76
N ALA A 440 -3.04 10.31 -0.45
CA ALA A 440 -4.41 10.73 -0.73
C ALA A 440 -4.95 10.02 -1.98
N THR A 441 -6.26 9.77 -2.03
CA THR A 441 -6.91 9.29 -3.27
C THR A 441 -6.94 10.42 -4.28
N ILE A 442 -6.40 10.20 -5.47
CA ILE A 442 -6.42 11.17 -6.56
C ILE A 442 -7.87 11.42 -6.98
N ASN A 443 -8.34 12.64 -6.75
CA ASN A 443 -9.64 13.11 -7.19
C ASN A 443 -9.54 13.72 -8.60
N THR A 444 -8.58 14.62 -8.79
CA THR A 444 -8.34 15.26 -10.09
C THR A 444 -6.85 15.34 -10.41
N ALA A 445 -6.52 15.28 -11.70
CA ALA A 445 -5.18 15.38 -12.23
C ALA A 445 -5.23 16.28 -13.48
N ARG A 446 -4.45 17.37 -13.53
CA ARG A 446 -4.53 18.41 -14.57
C ARG A 446 -3.14 18.84 -15.06
N ALA A 447 -3.05 19.29 -16.31
CA ALA A 447 -1.80 19.70 -16.94
C ALA A 447 -1.21 21.02 -16.41
N GLY A 448 -2.05 21.95 -15.95
CA GLY A 448 -1.62 23.29 -15.52
C GLY A 448 -1.09 23.34 -14.09
N VAL A 449 -0.27 24.36 -13.80
CA VAL A 449 0.12 24.80 -12.44
C VAL A 449 -0.93 25.82 -11.97
N PRO A 450 -1.40 25.78 -10.70
CA PRO A 450 -2.31 26.79 -10.16
C PRO A 450 -1.70 28.19 -10.27
N ALA A 451 -2.51 29.18 -10.67
CA ALA A 451 -2.04 30.54 -10.99
C ALA A 451 -1.53 31.33 -9.76
N ASP A 452 -1.81 30.84 -8.56
CA ASP A 452 -1.43 31.37 -7.25
C ASP A 452 -0.05 30.89 -6.76
N LEU A 453 0.50 29.83 -7.35
CA LEU A 453 1.88 29.44 -7.13
C LEU A 453 2.77 30.15 -8.15
N GLY A 454 3.32 31.30 -7.75
CA GLY A 454 4.24 32.13 -8.54
C GLY A 454 5.57 31.45 -8.87
N PHE A 455 5.54 30.32 -9.58
CA PHE A 455 6.67 29.79 -10.31
C PHE A 455 6.86 30.69 -11.53
N SER A 456 7.77 31.67 -11.41
CA SER A 456 8.37 32.30 -12.58
C SER A 456 8.92 31.18 -13.46
N ALA A 457 8.46 31.16 -14.72
CA ALA A 457 8.93 30.27 -15.77
C ALA A 457 10.46 30.31 -15.95
#